data_AF-A0A9P3PK63-F1
#
_entry.id   AF-A0A9P3PK63-F1
#
_cell.length_a   1.000
_cell.length_b   1.000
_cell.length_c   1.000
_cell.angle_alpha   90.00
_cell.angle_beta   90.00
_cell.angle_gamma   90.00
#
_symmetry.space_group_name_H-M   'P 1'
#
loop_
_entity.id
_entity.type
_entity.pdbx_description
1 polymer ?
#
loop_
_entity_poly.entity_id
_entity_poly.type
_entity_poly.pdbx_seq_one_letter_code
_entity_poly.pdbx_strand_id
1 'polypeptide(L)'
;MSLARAVQLARQRPAAAIVSRRNASSSAHSQHEDHHDSEQYPSEGFSGPFWRNTVLASVLAVAAYKYAPEPTDDAYLTRWIALYTPSRDQWLDMAAKHTALSVEESETTLLVTSAKKPPVHRFRYPHLFEQKSPFLTPVGDDIDTNEVVVKGQ
;
A
#
# COMPACT_ATOMS: atom_id res chain seq x y z
N MET A 1 24.17 -31.16 -32.66
CA MET A 1 24.43 -29.73 -32.92
C MET A 1 23.14 -28.95 -32.70
N SER A 2 22.94 -28.33 -31.53
CA SER A 2 22.03 -27.18 -31.42
C SER A 2 22.39 -26.39 -30.18
N LEU A 3 23.07 -25.27 -30.43
CA LEU A 3 23.53 -24.28 -29.48
C LEU A 3 22.43 -23.21 -29.38
N ALA A 4 21.71 -23.12 -28.26
CA ALA A 4 21.04 -21.89 -27.82
C ALA A 4 20.31 -22.13 -26.49
N ARG A 5 21.06 -22.19 -25.38
CA ARG A 5 20.50 -21.91 -24.06
C ARG A 5 21.44 -20.94 -23.35
N ALA A 6 21.39 -19.70 -23.83
CA ALA A 6 22.07 -18.57 -23.23
C ALA A 6 21.01 -17.50 -22.96
N VAL A 7 21.24 -16.70 -21.91
CA VAL A 7 20.48 -15.50 -21.51
C VAL A 7 19.21 -15.89 -20.72
N GLN A 8 19.06 -15.63 -19.41
CA GLN A 8 19.44 -14.47 -18.62
C GLN A 8 19.87 -14.88 -17.20
N LEU A 9 21.13 -14.59 -16.87
CA LEU A 9 21.51 -14.35 -15.48
C LEU A 9 20.71 -13.14 -14.99
N ALA A 10 19.82 -13.39 -14.03
CA ALA A 10 19.10 -12.36 -13.31
C ALA A 10 20.12 -11.35 -12.75
N ARG A 11 20.10 -10.15 -13.32
CA ARG A 11 20.90 -9.01 -12.88
C ARG A 11 20.32 -8.57 -11.53
N GLN A 12 20.82 -9.16 -10.45
CA GLN A 12 20.50 -8.72 -9.10
C GLN A 12 20.97 -7.27 -8.96
N ARG A 13 20.02 -6.33 -9.02
CA ARG A 13 20.27 -4.95 -8.58
C ARG A 13 20.54 -5.01 -7.08
N PRO A 14 21.68 -4.49 -6.57
CA PRO A 14 21.79 -4.29 -5.14
C PRO A 14 20.73 -3.27 -4.76
N ALA A 15 19.71 -3.71 -4.01
CA ALA A 15 18.83 -2.79 -3.32
C ALA A 15 19.73 -1.95 -2.42
N ALA A 16 19.87 -0.66 -2.73
CA ALA A 16 20.50 0.28 -1.83
C ALA A 16 19.68 0.27 -0.55
N ALA A 17 20.17 -0.44 0.47
CA ALA A 17 19.58 -0.42 1.79
C ALA A 17 19.64 1.04 2.25
N ILE A 18 18.47 1.67 2.37
CA ILE A 18 18.35 2.94 3.08
C ILE A 18 18.78 2.63 4.51
N VAL A 19 20.02 2.98 4.83
CA VAL A 19 20.56 2.87 6.19
C VAL A 19 19.74 3.86 7.03
N SER A 20 18.68 3.34 7.65
CA SER A 20 17.95 4.03 8.70
C SER A 20 18.93 4.24 9.85
N ARG A 21 19.49 5.45 9.95
CA ARG A 21 20.24 5.88 11.12
C ARG A 21 19.24 6.07 12.25
N ARG A 22 18.94 4.99 12.98
CA ARG A 22 18.38 5.10 14.31
C ARG A 22 19.46 5.73 15.19
N ASN A 23 19.25 6.98 15.61
CA ASN A 23 19.98 7.53 16.76
C ASN A 23 19.55 6.70 17.98
N ALA A 24 20.31 5.65 18.27
CA ALA A 24 20.15 4.88 19.48
C ALA A 24 20.65 5.73 20.64
N SER A 25 19.72 6.35 21.38
CA SER A 25 19.99 6.85 22.73
C SER A 25 20.31 5.65 23.62
N SER A 26 21.59 5.41 23.84
CA SER A 26 22.12 4.46 24.81
C SER A 26 21.74 4.95 26.22
N SER A 27 20.76 4.30 26.85
CA SER A 27 20.56 4.40 28.30
C SER A 27 21.62 3.54 28.99
N ALA A 28 22.76 4.14 29.33
CA ALA A 28 23.73 3.58 30.25
C ALA A 28 23.57 4.31 31.59
N HIS A 29 23.11 3.58 32.60
CA HIS A 29 22.82 4.12 33.93
C HIS A 29 23.90 3.60 34.90
N SER A 30 24.93 4.40 35.16
CA SER A 30 25.78 4.33 36.36
C SER A 30 26.97 5.30 36.24
N GLN A 31 26.95 6.37 37.04
CA GLN A 31 27.99 6.79 37.99
C GLN A 31 27.79 8.28 38.28
N HIS A 32 27.55 8.62 39.54
CA HIS A 32 27.47 9.98 40.05
C HIS A 32 28.83 10.69 39.91
N GLU A 33 28.90 11.78 39.16
CA GLU A 33 29.87 12.85 39.39
C GLU A 33 29.15 14.20 39.29
N ASP A 34 29.19 14.96 40.40
CA ASP A 34 28.76 16.35 40.49
C ASP A 34 29.68 17.22 39.64
N HIS A 35 29.40 17.31 38.34
CA HIS A 35 29.88 18.38 37.50
C HIS A 35 28.86 19.52 37.57
N HIS A 36 29.28 20.67 38.09
CA HIS A 36 28.53 21.90 37.98
C HIS A 36 28.21 22.19 36.51
N ASP A 37 26.94 22.05 36.14
CA ASP A 37 26.41 22.40 34.82
C ASP A 37 26.72 23.87 34.52
N SER A 38 27.77 24.08 33.72
CA SER A 38 28.06 25.33 33.02
C SER A 38 27.56 25.25 31.58
N GLU A 39 26.44 24.55 31.37
CA GLU A 39 25.71 24.57 30.10
C GLU A 39 24.95 25.90 29.99
N GLN A 40 25.67 26.93 29.57
CA GLN A 40 25.09 28.25 29.34
C GLN A 40 24.29 28.21 28.04
N TYR A 41 23.01 27.86 28.14
CA TYR A 41 22.09 27.92 27.00
C TYR A 41 22.06 29.36 26.45
N PRO A 42 22.23 29.56 25.13
CA PRO A 42 22.12 30.89 24.56
C PRO A 42 20.72 31.44 24.86
N SER A 43 20.63 32.68 25.30
CA SER A 43 19.34 33.31 25.58
C SER A 43 18.51 33.41 24.29
N GLU A 44 17.42 32.64 24.23
CA GLU A 44 16.51 32.65 23.09
C GLU A 44 15.66 33.92 23.12
N GLY A 45 16.15 34.99 22.47
CA GLY A 45 15.40 36.21 22.23
C GLY A 45 14.73 36.24 20.85
N PHE A 46 13.84 37.21 20.63
CA PHE A 46 13.23 37.47 19.31
C PHE A 46 14.24 37.86 18.20
N SER A 47 15.50 38.11 18.56
CA SER A 47 16.61 38.33 17.63
C SER A 47 17.51 37.09 17.44
N GLY A 48 17.14 35.95 18.02
CA GLY A 48 17.88 34.70 17.90
C GLY A 48 17.92 34.17 16.46
N PRO A 49 18.83 33.23 16.16
CA PRO A 49 18.98 32.66 14.81
C PRO A 49 17.67 32.10 14.23
N PHE A 50 16.83 31.51 15.09
CA PHE A 50 15.51 31.00 14.70
C PHE A 50 14.60 32.12 14.17
N TRP A 51 14.33 33.15 14.96
CA TRP A 51 13.44 34.25 14.57
C TRP A 51 13.96 35.08 13.40
N ARG A 52 15.28 35.29 13.33
CA ARG A 52 15.91 35.93 12.18
C ARG A 52 15.65 35.14 10.89
N ASN A 53 15.84 33.83 10.92
CA ASN A 53 15.61 32.98 9.77
C ASN A 53 14.11 32.94 9.39
N THR A 54 13.20 32.95 10.37
CA THR A 54 11.75 33.02 10.12
C THR A 54 11.34 34.33 9.45
N VAL A 55 11.88 35.47 9.89
CA VAL A 55 11.61 36.78 9.26
C VAL A 55 12.21 36.83 7.85
N LEU A 56 13.42 36.32 7.65
CA LEU A 56 14.01 36.25 6.31
C LEU A 56 13.19 35.35 5.38
N ALA A 57 12.74 34.20 5.87
CA ALA A 57 11.88 33.29 5.10
C ALA A 57 10.53 33.93 4.76
N SER A 58 9.92 34.67 5.69
CA SER A 58 8.64 35.35 5.45
C SER A 58 8.79 36.47 4.43
N VAL A 59 9.85 37.28 4.52
CA VAL A 59 10.16 38.33 3.53
C VAL A 59 10.41 37.71 2.15
N LEU A 60 11.17 36.61 2.09
CA LEU A 60 11.43 35.89 0.85
C LEU A 60 10.11 35.35 0.25
N ALA A 61 9.23 34.78 1.06
CA ALA A 61 7.93 34.29 0.60
C ALA A 61 7.05 35.41 0.03
N VAL A 62 7.00 36.58 0.70
CA VAL A 62 6.24 37.75 0.21
C VAL A 62 6.85 38.30 -1.08
N ALA A 63 8.18 38.38 -1.15
CA ALA A 63 8.87 38.79 -2.37
C ALA A 63 8.60 37.82 -3.52
N ALA A 64 8.67 36.51 -3.26
CA ALA A 64 8.35 35.48 -4.24
C ALA A 64 6.90 35.59 -4.71
N TYR A 65 5.93 35.86 -3.83
CA TYR A 65 4.53 36.05 -4.22
C TYR A 65 4.33 37.29 -5.11
N LYS A 66 4.96 38.42 -4.74
CA LYS A 66 4.79 39.68 -5.48
C LYS A 66 5.51 39.70 -6.83
N TYR A 67 6.67 39.05 -6.91
CA TYR A 67 7.51 38.99 -8.11
C TYR A 67 7.42 37.64 -8.82
N ALA A 68 6.48 36.77 -8.44
CA ALA A 68 6.20 35.56 -9.17
C ALA A 68 5.80 35.94 -10.61
N PRO A 69 6.45 35.37 -11.64
CA PRO A 69 5.98 35.51 -13.00
C PRO A 69 4.53 35.03 -13.08
N GLU A 70 3.71 35.71 -13.89
CA GLU A 70 2.38 35.20 -14.20
C GLU A 70 2.53 33.77 -14.74
N PRO A 71 1.64 32.82 -14.33
CA PRO A 71 1.68 31.44 -14.78
C PRO A 71 1.31 31.37 -16.27
N THR A 72 2.25 31.79 -17.10
CA THR A 72 2.24 31.68 -18.55
C THR A 72 3.09 30.48 -18.92
N ASP A 73 2.73 29.77 -19.98
CA ASP A 73 3.43 28.56 -20.46
C ASP A 73 4.92 28.79 -20.77
N ASP A 74 5.34 30.04 -20.93
CA ASP A 74 6.72 30.44 -21.26
C ASP A 74 7.55 30.88 -20.05
N ALA A 75 7.03 30.74 -18.82
CA ALA A 75 7.82 30.97 -17.62
C ALA A 75 9.00 29.98 -17.58
N TYR A 76 10.22 30.48 -17.33
CA TYR A 76 11.45 29.68 -17.34
C TYR A 76 11.33 28.40 -16.48
N LEU A 77 10.74 28.50 -15.29
CA LEU A 77 10.52 27.37 -14.41
C LEU A 77 9.52 26.36 -14.99
N THR A 78 8.40 26.81 -15.55
CA THR A 78 7.41 25.95 -16.20
C THR A 78 8.02 25.20 -17.38
N ARG A 79 8.79 25.88 -18.24
CA ARG A 79 9.52 25.27 -19.35
C ARG A 79 10.58 24.27 -18.88
N TRP A 80 11.31 24.60 -17.82
CA TRP A 80 12.31 23.70 -17.25
C TRP A 80 11.67 22.43 -16.68
N ILE A 81 10.55 22.57 -15.95
CA ILE A 81 9.76 21.45 -15.45
C ILE A 81 9.23 20.61 -16.64
N ALA A 82 8.68 21.26 -17.66
CA ALA A 82 8.13 20.62 -18.85
C ALA A 82 9.14 19.72 -19.58
N LEU A 83 10.43 20.08 -19.55
CA LEU A 83 11.51 19.31 -20.18
C LEU A 83 11.72 17.93 -19.51
N TYR A 84 11.44 17.82 -18.20
CA TYR A 84 11.63 16.58 -17.44
C TYR A 84 10.33 15.84 -17.14
N THR A 85 9.17 16.47 -17.35
CA THR A 85 7.88 15.80 -17.19
C THR A 85 7.52 15.03 -18.46
N PRO A 86 6.97 13.80 -18.34
CA PRO A 86 6.41 13.08 -19.48
C PRO A 86 5.31 13.91 -20.16
N SER A 87 5.15 13.74 -21.47
CA SER A 87 4.09 14.44 -22.20
C SER A 87 2.71 14.03 -21.66
N ARG A 88 1.72 14.92 -21.78
CA ARG A 88 0.34 14.66 -21.35
C ARG A 88 -0.21 13.37 -21.94
N ASP A 89 0.07 13.12 -23.22
CA ASP A 89 -0.46 11.94 -23.93
C ASP A 89 0.15 10.64 -23.39
N GLN A 90 1.44 10.65 -23.01
CA GLN A 90 2.07 9.51 -22.35
C GLN A 90 1.45 9.25 -20.97
N TRP A 91 1.16 10.30 -20.21
CA TRP A 91 0.46 10.18 -18.92
C TRP A 91 -0.95 9.59 -19.08
N LEU A 92 -1.71 10.05 -20.07
CA LEU A 92 -3.05 9.53 -20.36
C LEU A 92 -2.99 8.05 -20.77
N ASP A 93 -2.04 7.66 -21.62
CA ASP A 93 -1.85 6.28 -22.03
C ASP A 93 -1.45 5.38 -20.85
N MET A 94 -0.52 5.82 -20.00
CA MET A 94 -0.16 5.09 -18.78
C MET A 94 -1.34 4.96 -17.82
N ALA A 95 -2.10 6.03 -17.59
CA ALA A 95 -3.27 6.00 -16.72
C ALA A 95 -4.35 5.05 -17.26
N ALA A 96 -4.65 5.12 -18.56
CA ALA A 96 -5.59 4.22 -19.23
C ALA A 96 -5.17 2.75 -19.08
N LYS A 97 -3.89 2.44 -19.32
CA LYS A 97 -3.33 1.10 -19.13
C LYS A 97 -3.49 0.63 -17.68
N HIS A 98 -3.18 1.50 -16.70
CA HIS A 98 -3.31 1.14 -15.29
C HIS A 98 -4.76 0.87 -14.89
N THR A 99 -5.71 1.67 -15.40
CA THR A 99 -7.14 1.46 -15.15
C THR A 99 -7.62 0.14 -15.74
N ALA A 100 -7.17 -0.22 -16.96
CA ALA A 100 -7.52 -1.49 -17.58
C ALA A 100 -6.98 -2.68 -16.77
N LEU A 101 -5.71 -2.62 -16.36
CA LEU A 101 -5.09 -3.67 -15.54
C LEU A 101 -5.78 -3.81 -14.17
N SER A 102 -6.18 -2.70 -13.54
CA SER A 102 -6.89 -2.77 -12.25
C SER A 102 -8.28 -3.41 -12.38
N VAL A 103 -8.95 -3.21 -13.52
CA VAL A 103 -10.24 -3.86 -13.79
C VAL A 103 -10.02 -5.36 -13.96
N GLU A 104 -9.05 -5.78 -14.76
CA GLU A 104 -8.72 -7.20 -14.96
C GLU A 104 -8.31 -7.89 -13.65
N GLU A 105 -7.48 -7.25 -12.82
CA GLU A 105 -7.09 -7.76 -11.50
C GLU A 105 -8.31 -7.89 -10.57
N SER A 106 -9.25 -6.94 -10.63
CA SER A 106 -10.48 -7.01 -9.84
C SER A 106 -11.37 -8.17 -10.28
N GLU A 107 -11.52 -8.39 -11.59
CA GLU A 107 -12.35 -9.47 -12.13
C GLU A 107 -11.79 -10.85 -11.82
N THR A 108 -10.48 -11.02 -11.96
CA THR A 108 -9.80 -12.27 -11.60
C THR A 108 -9.90 -12.55 -10.10
N THR A 109 -9.75 -11.53 -9.27
CA THR A 109 -9.96 -11.64 -7.82
C THR A 109 -11.41 -12.02 -7.50
N LEU A 110 -12.39 -11.39 -8.14
CA LEU A 110 -13.81 -11.74 -7.96
C LEU A 110 -14.09 -13.19 -8.37
N LEU A 111 -13.51 -13.67 -9.47
CA LEU A 111 -13.70 -15.05 -9.93
C LEU A 111 -13.17 -16.08 -8.92
N VAL A 112 -12.00 -15.82 -8.34
CA VAL A 112 -11.40 -16.73 -7.34
C VAL A 112 -12.13 -16.63 -6.00
N THR A 113 -12.50 -15.42 -5.57
CA THR A 113 -13.14 -15.19 -4.26
C THR A 113 -14.62 -15.56 -4.23
N SER A 114 -15.33 -15.42 -5.35
CA SER A 114 -16.76 -15.77 -5.44
C SER A 114 -16.99 -17.29 -5.49
N ALA A 115 -15.96 -18.08 -5.79
CA ALA A 115 -16.04 -19.53 -5.83
C ALA A 115 -16.35 -20.11 -4.43
N LYS A 116 -17.62 -20.43 -4.19
CA LYS A 116 -18.07 -21.15 -2.99
C LYS A 116 -17.99 -22.65 -3.24
N LYS A 117 -17.48 -23.39 -2.25
CA LYS A 117 -17.66 -24.85 -2.22
C LYS A 117 -19.15 -25.16 -2.09
N PRO A 118 -19.66 -26.22 -2.76
CA PRO A 118 -21.04 -26.63 -2.56
C PRO A 118 -21.27 -26.91 -1.06
N PRO A 119 -22.44 -26.55 -0.51
CA PRO A 119 -22.76 -26.82 0.89
C PRO A 119 -22.82 -28.33 1.11
N VAL A 120 -21.88 -28.86 1.89
CA VAL A 120 -21.85 -30.28 2.26
C VAL A 120 -22.24 -30.40 3.73
N HIS A 121 -23.39 -31.03 3.98
CA HIS A 121 -23.79 -31.42 5.33
C HIS A 121 -23.14 -32.76 5.69
N ARG A 122 -22.33 -32.78 6.75
CA ARG A 122 -21.67 -33.99 7.23
C ARG A 122 -22.53 -34.65 8.30
N PHE A 123 -23.12 -35.78 7.96
CA PHE A 123 -23.90 -36.57 8.91
C PHE A 123 -23.04 -37.67 9.52
N ARG A 124 -23.14 -37.86 10.84
CA ARG A 124 -22.53 -39.00 11.54
C ARG A 124 -23.25 -40.31 11.23
N TYR A 125 -24.55 -40.24 10.94
CA TYR A 125 -25.41 -41.37 10.66
C TYR A 125 -26.17 -41.13 9.35
N PRO A 126 -25.62 -41.57 8.20
CA PRO A 126 -26.28 -41.41 6.90
C PRO A 126 -27.62 -42.16 6.82
N HIS A 127 -27.80 -43.20 7.62
CA HIS A 127 -29.00 -44.05 7.62
C HIS A 127 -30.28 -43.31 8.07
N LEU A 128 -30.15 -42.13 8.69
CA LEU A 128 -31.30 -41.31 9.11
C LEU A 128 -32.18 -40.88 7.93
N PHE A 129 -31.63 -40.77 6.72
CA PHE A 129 -32.40 -40.44 5.52
C PHE A 129 -33.42 -41.50 5.14
N GLU A 130 -33.16 -42.77 5.45
CA GLU A 130 -34.03 -43.88 5.09
C GLU A 130 -34.93 -44.37 6.24
N GLN A 131 -34.74 -43.83 7.45
CA GLN A 131 -35.44 -44.30 8.65
C GLN A 131 -36.87 -43.75 8.80
N LYS A 132 -37.39 -43.01 7.82
CA LYS A 132 -38.72 -42.38 7.91
C LYS A 132 -39.82 -43.41 7.61
N SER A 133 -40.88 -43.39 8.43
CA SER A 133 -42.06 -44.25 8.22
C SER A 133 -42.91 -43.70 7.07
N PRO A 134 -43.32 -44.53 6.09
CA PRO A 134 -44.19 -44.08 4.99
C PRO A 134 -45.59 -43.61 5.41
N PHE A 135 -46.04 -43.96 6.63
CA PHE A 135 -47.44 -43.80 7.04
C PHE A 135 -47.66 -42.83 8.21
N LEU A 136 -46.60 -42.30 8.82
CA LEU A 136 -46.67 -41.44 10.00
C LEU A 136 -45.86 -40.15 9.80
N THR A 137 -46.09 -39.47 8.68
CA THR A 137 -45.46 -38.18 8.38
C THR A 137 -46.46 -37.05 8.56
N PRO A 138 -46.17 -36.05 9.43
CA PRO A 138 -46.99 -34.86 9.50
C PRO A 138 -46.87 -34.06 8.20
N VAL A 139 -47.93 -33.35 7.85
CA VAL A 139 -48.01 -32.59 6.60
C VAL A 139 -46.96 -31.48 6.63
N GLY A 140 -46.11 -31.41 5.60
CA GLY A 140 -45.05 -30.39 5.48
C GLY A 140 -43.69 -30.81 6.06
N ASP A 141 -43.58 -31.98 6.66
CA ASP A 141 -42.34 -32.51 7.25
C ASP A 141 -41.53 -33.33 6.23
N ASP A 142 -42.00 -33.43 4.99
CA ASP A 142 -41.36 -34.16 3.91
C ASP A 142 -40.54 -33.23 3.02
N ILE A 143 -39.26 -33.55 2.89
CA ILE A 143 -38.29 -32.82 2.09
C ILE A 143 -37.90 -33.75 0.95
N ASP A 144 -37.98 -33.27 -0.28
CA ASP A 144 -37.53 -34.03 -1.43
C ASP A 144 -36.01 -34.27 -1.35
N THR A 145 -35.61 -35.53 -1.19
CA THR A 145 -34.20 -35.95 -1.11
C THR A 145 -33.71 -36.65 -2.38
N ASN A 146 -34.49 -36.66 -3.47
CA ASN A 146 -34.16 -37.40 -4.69
C ASN A 146 -32.85 -36.94 -5.37
N GLU A 147 -32.43 -35.68 -5.16
CA GLU A 147 -31.19 -35.13 -5.71
C GLU A 147 -29.97 -35.21 -4.75
N VAL A 148 -30.14 -35.81 -3.57
CA VAL A 148 -29.06 -35.90 -2.57
C VAL A 148 -28.13 -37.07 -2.89
N VAL A 149 -26.88 -36.77 -3.23
CA VAL A 149 -25.84 -37.79 -3.48
C VAL A 149 -24.97 -37.99 -2.24
N VAL A 150 -25.04 -39.18 -1.65
CA VAL A 150 -24.15 -39.58 -0.54
C VAL A 150 -22.75 -39.84 -1.08
N LYS A 151 -21.78 -39.05 -0.62
CA LYS A 151 -20.37 -39.27 -0.97
C LYS A 151 -19.74 -40.19 0.07
N GLY A 152 -19.50 -41.45 -0.30
CA GLY A 152 -18.71 -42.39 0.51
C GLY A 152 -17.26 -41.91 0.68
N GLN A 153 -16.60 -42.31 1.77
CA GLN A 153 -15.16 -42.09 1.92
C GLN A 153 -14.36 -42.88 0.89
#